data_AF-A0A0J6EMI7-F1
#
_entry.id   AF-A0A0J6EMI7-F1
#
_cell.length_a   1.000
_cell.length_b   1.000
_cell.length_c   1.000
_cell.angle_alpha   90.00
_cell.angle_beta   90.00
_cell.angle_gamma   90.00
#
_symmetry.space_group_name_H-M   'P 1'
#
loop_
_entity.id
_entity.type
_entity.pdbx_description
1 polymer ?
#
loop_
_entity_poly.entity_id
_entity_poly.type
_entity_poly.pdbx_seq_one_letter_code
_entity_poly.pdbx_strand_id
1 'polypeptide(L)'
;MNKYVNHLTLTIAACQITHGNSEDEAKQFTEYDLLDFGEFEELKEITLTNFDGDKITLQASNMGLEIEDTEEIDEEDELLYIK
;
A
#
# COMPACT_ATOMS: atom_id res chain seq x y z
N MET A 1 -21.84 -22.19 21.24
CA MET A 1 -21.39 -21.86 19.87
C MET A 1 -19.87 -21.72 19.93
N ASN A 2 -19.13 -22.44 19.09
CA ASN A 2 -17.67 -22.46 19.15
C ASN A 2 -17.10 -21.22 18.46
N LYS A 3 -15.94 -20.76 18.92
CA LYS A 3 -15.17 -19.67 18.31
C LYS A 3 -13.91 -20.24 17.67
N TYR A 4 -13.53 -19.68 16.53
CA TYR A 4 -12.34 -20.08 15.77
C TYR A 4 -11.55 -18.83 15.42
N VAL A 5 -10.23 -18.95 15.39
CA VAL A 5 -9.31 -17.92 14.93
C VAL A 5 -8.69 -18.44 13.65
N ASN A 6 -8.72 -17.64 12.59
CA ASN A 6 -8.08 -17.94 11.32
C ASN A 6 -6.87 -17.02 11.16
N HIS A 7 -5.72 -17.60 10.84
CA HIS A 7 -4.52 -16.85 10.48
C HIS A 7 -4.42 -16.82 8.96
N LEU A 8 -4.27 -15.63 8.39
CA LEU A 8 -4.28 -15.39 6.95
C LEU A 8 -3.00 -14.67 6.55
N THR A 9 -2.52 -14.93 5.32
CA THR A 9 -1.45 -14.17 4.68
C THR A 9 -2.05 -13.47 3.45
N LEU A 10 -1.82 -12.17 3.35
CA LEU A 10 -2.22 -11.37 2.19
C LEU A 10 -0.96 -10.93 1.45
N THR A 11 -0.96 -11.05 0.13
CA THR A 11 0.05 -10.49 -0.77
C THR A 11 -0.67 -9.49 -1.66
N ILE A 12 -0.28 -8.22 -1.58
CA ILE A 12 -0.95 -7.11 -2.27
C ILE A 12 0.12 -6.39 -3.09
N ALA A 13 -0.07 -6.34 -4.40
CA ALA A 13 0.63 -5.39 -5.25
C ALA A 13 -0.18 -4.09 -5.25
N ALA A 14 0.47 -2.98 -4.93
CA ALA A 14 -0.12 -1.65 -4.89
C ALA A 14 0.76 -0.68 -5.69
N CYS A 15 0.16 0.39 -6.20
CA CYS A 15 0.88 1.46 -6.88
C CYS A 15 0.58 2.79 -6.16
N GLN A 16 1.57 3.67 -6.14
CA GLN A 16 1.46 5.04 -5.67
C GLN A 16 2.11 5.93 -6.71
N ILE A 17 1.42 7.02 -7.08
CA ILE A 17 2.00 8.06 -7.91
C ILE A 17 2.65 9.07 -6.97
N THR A 18 3.96 9.28 -7.15
CA THR A 18 4.77 10.21 -6.34
C THR A 18 5.55 11.11 -7.28
N HIS A 19 5.46 12.43 -7.09
CA HIS A 19 6.24 13.37 -7.88
C HIS A 19 7.70 13.43 -7.40
N GLY A 20 8.64 13.47 -8.34
CA GLY A 20 10.08 13.65 -8.07
C GLY A 20 10.80 14.12 -9.33
N ASN A 21 12.01 14.66 -9.18
CA ASN A 21 12.87 15.04 -10.32
C ASN A 21 13.72 13.87 -10.84
N SER A 22 13.70 12.72 -10.14
CA SER A 22 14.35 11.47 -10.54
C SER A 22 13.66 10.27 -9.89
N GLU A 23 13.94 9.07 -10.43
CA GLU A 23 13.50 7.79 -9.86
C GLU A 23 13.96 7.61 -8.40
N ASP A 24 15.23 7.94 -8.11
CA ASP A 24 15.79 7.86 -6.76
C ASP A 24 15.05 8.80 -5.78
N GLU A 25 14.70 10.01 -6.24
CA GLU A 25 13.96 10.98 -5.42
C GLU A 25 12.51 10.51 -5.19
N ALA A 26 11.86 9.95 -6.22
CA ALA A 26 10.51 9.39 -6.10
C ALA A 26 10.43 8.18 -5.15
N LYS A 27 11.44 7.29 -5.19
CA LYS A 27 11.57 6.19 -4.23
C LYS A 27 11.75 6.70 -2.81
N GLN A 28 12.64 7.67 -2.63
CA GLN A 28 12.91 8.25 -1.33
C GLN A 28 11.65 8.93 -0.74
N PHE A 29 10.88 9.68 -1.54
CA PHE A 29 9.62 10.26 -1.09
C PHE A 29 8.59 9.20 -0.73
N THR A 30 8.46 8.14 -1.53
CA THR A 30 7.55 7.05 -1.23
C THR A 30 7.93 6.38 0.10
N GLU A 31 9.21 6.05 0.31
CA GLU A 31 9.70 5.52 1.58
C GLU A 31 9.43 6.47 2.76
N TYR A 32 9.67 7.78 2.61
CA TYR A 32 9.39 8.76 3.66
C TYR A 32 7.90 8.88 3.97
N ASP A 33 7.02 8.96 2.98
CA ASP A 33 5.57 9.03 3.18
C ASP A 33 5.08 7.81 3.98
N LEU A 34 5.65 6.64 3.70
CA LEU A 34 5.32 5.39 4.39
C LEU A 34 5.89 5.33 5.81
N LEU A 35 7.06 5.92 6.05
CA LEU A 35 7.65 6.04 7.39
C LEU A 35 6.92 7.09 8.24
N ASP A 36 6.56 8.24 7.66
CA ASP A 36 5.80 9.32 8.30
C ASP A 36 4.34 8.91 8.59
N PHE A 37 3.77 7.98 7.82
CA PHE A 37 2.47 7.36 8.13
C PHE A 37 2.52 6.45 9.38
N GLY A 38 3.69 6.31 10.01
CA GLY A 38 3.89 5.67 11.31
C GLY A 38 4.55 4.30 11.21
N GLU A 39 5.64 4.20 10.44
CA GLU A 39 6.41 2.98 10.14
C GLU A 39 5.51 1.81 9.73
N PHE A 40 5.55 1.40 8.45
CA PHE A 40 4.66 0.34 7.93
C PHE A 40 4.65 -0.96 8.78
N GLU A 41 5.75 -1.28 9.47
CA GLU A 41 5.88 -2.41 10.41
C GLU A 41 5.06 -2.25 11.70
N GLU A 42 4.74 -1.03 12.12
CA GLU A 42 3.95 -0.74 13.31
C GLU A 42 2.44 -0.80 13.07
N LEU A 43 1.99 -0.78 11.80
CA LEU A 43 0.58 -0.87 11.43
C LEU A 43 -0.08 -2.13 12.02
N LYS A 44 -1.20 -1.94 12.73
CA LYS A 44 -1.93 -3.01 13.45
C LYS A 44 -3.23 -3.44 12.77
N GLU A 45 -3.65 -2.72 11.74
CA GLU A 45 -4.95 -2.91 11.11
C GLU A 45 -4.89 -2.58 9.62
N ILE A 46 -5.55 -3.40 8.81
CA ILE A 46 -5.73 -3.18 7.38
C ILE A 46 -7.23 -3.12 7.10
N THR A 47 -7.68 -2.07 6.40
CA THR A 47 -9.05 -1.98 5.89
C THR A 47 -9.04 -2.19 4.39
N LEU A 48 -9.70 -3.26 3.93
CA LEU A 48 -9.91 -3.54 2.52
C LEU A 48 -11.31 -3.06 2.13
N THR A 49 -11.41 -2.30 1.05
CA THR A 49 -12.68 -1.84 0.49
C THR A 49 -12.90 -2.53 -0.86
N ASN A 50 -14.04 -3.18 -1.06
CA ASN A 50 -14.38 -3.79 -2.34
C ASN A 50 -14.92 -2.72 -3.34
N PHE A 51 -15.19 -3.14 -4.57
CA PHE A 51 -15.73 -2.26 -5.62
C PHE A 51 -17.08 -1.62 -5.25
N ASP A 52 -17.90 -2.32 -4.48
CA ASP A 52 -19.21 -1.83 -4.03
C ASP A 52 -19.11 -0.87 -2.84
N GLY A 53 -17.91 -0.66 -2.30
CA GLY A 53 -17.64 0.19 -1.13
C GLY A 53 -17.78 -0.50 0.22
N ASP A 54 -18.06 -1.81 0.25
CA ASP A 54 -18.07 -2.61 1.47
C ASP A 54 -16.67 -2.72 2.04
N LYS A 55 -16.57 -2.69 3.37
CA LYS A 55 -15.31 -2.69 4.08
C LYS A 55 -15.16 -3.93 4.94
N ILE A 56 -13.97 -4.52 4.93
CA ILE A 56 -13.53 -5.48 5.93
C ILE A 56 -12.26 -4.99 6.58
N THR A 57 -12.22 -5.14 7.91
CA THR A 57 -11.08 -4.76 8.74
C THR A 57 -10.42 -6.03 9.26
N LEU A 58 -9.11 -6.12 9.07
CA LEU A 58 -8.29 -7.25 9.50
C LEU A 58 -7.24 -6.74 10.49
N GLN A 59 -7.04 -7.48 11.59
CA GLN A 59 -5.91 -7.22 12.48
C GLN A 59 -4.63 -7.76 11.85
N ALA A 60 -3.66 -6.87 11.66
CA ALA A 60 -2.37 -7.22 11.11
C ALA A 60 -1.44 -7.66 12.24
N SER A 61 -0.89 -8.87 12.12
CA SER A 61 0.13 -9.38 13.05
C SER A 61 1.55 -9.11 12.55
N ASN A 62 1.73 -8.95 11.25
CA ASN A 62 2.99 -8.65 10.59
C ASN A 62 2.68 -7.93 9.27
N MET A 63 3.46 -6.89 8.95
CA MET A 63 3.35 -6.12 7.71
C MET A 63 4.76 -5.83 7.19
N GLY A 64 4.94 -6.00 5.89
CA GLY A 64 6.18 -5.70 5.20
C GLY A 64 5.85 -5.07 3.85
N LEU A 65 6.74 -4.20 3.38
CA LEU A 65 6.59 -3.47 2.14
C LEU A 65 7.94 -3.40 1.45
N GLU A 66 7.94 -3.60 0.13
CA GLU A 66 9.12 -3.51 -0.72
C GLU A 66 8.68 -2.82 -2.01
N ILE A 67 9.47 -1.85 -2.49
CA ILE A 67 9.25 -1.22 -3.79
C ILE A 67 9.73 -2.20 -4.86
N GLU A 68 8.80 -2.82 -5.59
CA GLU A 68 9.13 -3.80 -6.63
C GLU A 68 9.75 -3.14 -7.87
N ASP A 69 9.24 -1.97 -8.30
CA ASP A 69 9.69 -1.23 -9.47
C ASP A 69 9.38 0.27 -9.34
N THR A 70 9.99 1.10 -10.18
CA THR A 70 9.67 2.53 -10.31
C THR A 70 9.86 2.96 -11.75
N GLU A 71 8.80 3.50 -12.35
CA GLU A 71 8.82 3.99 -13.72
C GLU A 71 8.45 5.48 -13.76
N GLU A 72 9.06 6.21 -14.70
CA GLU A 72 8.65 7.57 -15.02
C GLU A 72 7.43 7.52 -15.95
N ILE A 73 6.36 8.20 -15.57
CA ILE A 73 5.13 8.29 -16.35
C ILE A 73 4.89 9.76 -16.76
N ASP A 74 4.29 9.97 -17.93
CA ASP A 74 3.85 11.30 -18.34
C ASP A 74 2.44 11.64 -17.82
N GLU A 75 2.02 12.89 -17.99
CA GLU A 75 0.70 13.36 -17.52
C GLU A 75 -0.48 12.61 -18.16
N GLU A 76 -0.31 12.06 -19.37
CA GLU A 76 -1.37 11.29 -20.04
C GLU A 76 -1.48 9.88 -19.44
N ASP A 77 -0.34 9.29 -19.08
CA ASP A 77 -0.23 7.96 -18.47
C ASP A 77 -0.67 7.91 -16.99
N GLU A 78 -0.59 9.02 -16.24
CA GLU A 78 -1.10 9.10 -14.85
C GLU A 78 -2.57 8.63 -14.74
N LEU A 79 -3.39 8.92 -15.75
CA LEU A 79 -4.81 8.56 -15.77
C LEU A 79 -5.06 7.04 -15.78
N LEU A 80 -4.04 6.23 -16.11
CA LEU A 80 -4.14 4.77 -16.09
C LEU A 80 -4.06 4.20 -14.66
N TYR A 81 -3.52 4.97 -13.70
CA TYR A 81 -3.23 4.52 -12.33
C TYR A 81 -4.23 5.05 -11.29
N ILE A 82 -5.05 6.06 -11.63
CA ILE A 82 -6.03 6.70 -10.72
C ILE A 82 -7.47 6.20 -11.00
N LYS A 83 -7.68 4.89 -11.18
CA LYS A 83 -9.01 4.36 -11.56
C LYS A 83 -9.88 3.93 -10.39
#